data_AF-A0A382E4P8-F1
#
_entry.id   AF-A0A382E4P8-F1
#
_cell.length_a   1.000
_cell.length_b   1.000
_cell.length_c   1.000
_cell.angle_alpha   90.00
_cell.angle_beta   90.00
_cell.angle_gamma   90.00
#
_symmetry.space_group_name_H-M   'P 1'
#
loop_
_entity.id
_entity.type
_entity.pdbx_description
1 polymer ?
#
loop_
_entity_poly.entity_id
_entity_poly.type
_entity_poly.pdbx_seq_one_letter_code
_entity_poly.pdbx_strand_id
1 'polypeptide(L)'
;MAVRSEIDPIRQVLIHTPGSEHNYTLPKNTTEWVADESGQLIHNPDYLLFDDIISPSGMAAEHNELENVLTAFTGKDHTYQFNDILVDTLQTPAQRQELYSACSTLDQKLYGMENSVDTQKILDLEAPDFAAVLLSGRITNPILETVFKWPLPNLIFTRDIAVTLNNALILTWGRWPARQREMLLMKHVAHHHPLFSSFTQFDFHTICPDLFLEGGDFIVLDEETLLIGLSERNSKASIEAILPLF
;
A
#
# COMPACT_ATOMS: atom_id res chain seq x y z
N MET A 1 -4.12 14.47 14.92
CA MET A 1 -3.43 13.41 15.71
C MET A 1 -1.93 13.52 15.42
N ALA A 2 -1.04 13.08 16.31
CA ALA A 2 0.39 13.26 16.08
C ALA A 2 1.26 12.09 16.52
N VAL A 3 2.16 11.66 15.63
CA VAL A 3 3.30 10.80 15.96
C VAL A 3 4.48 11.73 16.21
N ARG A 4 4.99 11.69 17.44
CA ARG A 4 6.05 12.58 17.95
C ARG A 4 7.28 11.82 18.43
N SER A 5 7.17 10.50 18.53
CA SER A 5 8.24 9.61 18.98
C SER A 5 7.90 8.17 18.59
N GLU A 6 8.93 7.35 18.40
CA GLU A 6 8.82 5.89 18.22
C GLU A 6 8.74 5.10 19.54
N ILE A 7 8.86 5.76 20.71
CA ILE A 7 8.82 5.09 22.03
C ILE A 7 7.64 5.47 22.91
N ASP A 8 6.89 6.51 22.54
CA ASP A 8 5.70 6.91 23.29
C ASP A 8 4.61 5.84 23.21
N PRO A 9 3.75 5.69 24.23
CA PRO A 9 2.66 4.73 24.19
C PRO A 9 1.78 4.91 22.95
N ILE A 10 1.63 3.84 22.17
CA ILE A 10 0.79 3.84 20.98
C ILE A 10 -0.68 4.02 21.35
N ARG A 11 -1.35 4.97 20.70
CA ARG A 11 -2.77 5.27 20.95
C ARG A 11 -3.68 4.88 19.81
N GLN A 12 -3.15 4.87 18.59
CA GLN A 12 -3.85 4.43 17.39
C GLN A 12 -2.85 3.75 16.47
N VAL A 13 -3.31 2.78 15.68
CA VAL A 13 -2.48 2.04 14.72
C VAL A 13 -3.31 1.66 13.50
N LEU A 14 -2.68 1.67 12.33
CA LEU A 14 -3.24 1.19 11.07
C LEU A 14 -2.45 -0.05 10.63
N ILE A 15 -3.14 -1.18 10.51
CA ILE A 15 -2.58 -2.47 10.10
C ILE A 15 -3.38 -3.02 8.92
N HIS A 16 -2.86 -4.06 8.26
CA HIS A 16 -3.57 -4.76 7.19
C HIS A 16 -3.38 -6.25 7.36
N THR A 17 -4.46 -6.94 7.75
CA THR A 17 -4.44 -8.40 7.83
C THR A 17 -4.28 -9.02 6.43
N PRO A 18 -3.32 -9.93 6.23
CA PRO A 18 -3.12 -10.64 4.96
C PRO A 18 -4.41 -11.27 4.44
N GLY A 19 -4.76 -10.98 3.19
CA GLY A 19 -6.00 -11.41 2.58
C GLY A 19 -5.85 -12.35 1.39
N SER A 20 -6.91 -12.35 0.55
CA SER A 20 -7.00 -13.21 -0.64
C SER A 20 -5.95 -12.91 -1.70
N GLU A 21 -5.35 -11.72 -1.67
CA GLU A 21 -4.26 -11.28 -2.55
C GLU A 21 -3.07 -12.22 -2.55
N HIS A 22 -2.77 -12.85 -1.41
CA HIS A 22 -1.66 -13.81 -1.31
C HIS A 22 -1.93 -15.13 -2.06
N ASN A 23 -3.19 -15.48 -2.37
CA ASN A 23 -3.49 -16.64 -3.22
C ASN A 23 -3.04 -16.45 -4.68
N TYR A 24 -2.76 -15.21 -5.08
CA TYR A 24 -2.38 -14.86 -6.45
C TYR A 24 -0.91 -14.44 -6.58
N THR A 25 -0.15 -14.53 -5.49
CA THR A 25 1.32 -14.42 -5.50
C THR A 25 1.88 -15.78 -5.92
N LEU A 26 2.54 -15.83 -7.07
CA LEU A 26 3.05 -17.07 -7.68
C LEU A 26 4.53 -17.29 -7.35
N PRO A 27 5.08 -18.52 -7.50
CA PRO A 27 6.49 -18.77 -7.21
C PRO A 27 7.45 -17.89 -8.01
N LYS A 28 7.09 -17.56 -9.26
CA LYS A 28 7.87 -16.66 -10.10
C LYS A 28 7.93 -15.22 -9.58
N ASN A 29 7.03 -14.84 -8.68
CA ASN A 29 6.97 -13.50 -8.10
C ASN A 29 7.91 -13.32 -6.91
N THR A 30 8.51 -14.40 -6.40
CA THR A 30 9.38 -14.37 -5.19
C THR A 30 10.87 -14.40 -5.52
N THR A 31 11.21 -14.57 -6.79
CA THR A 31 12.61 -14.62 -7.25
C THR A 31 13.03 -13.27 -7.80
N GLU A 32 13.97 -12.58 -7.15
CA GLU A 32 14.42 -11.25 -7.59
C GLU A 32 15.24 -11.28 -8.89
N TRP A 33 16.05 -12.32 -9.10
CA TRP A 33 16.97 -12.41 -10.25
C TRP A 33 16.67 -13.64 -11.08
N VAL A 34 16.49 -13.45 -12.40
CA VAL A 34 16.22 -14.54 -13.36
C VAL A 34 17.21 -14.48 -14.51
N ALA A 35 17.47 -15.62 -15.15
CA ALA A 35 18.29 -15.67 -16.35
C ALA A 35 17.49 -15.23 -17.57
N ASP A 36 18.06 -14.37 -18.42
CA ASP A 36 17.53 -14.06 -19.73
C ASP A 36 17.81 -15.19 -20.75
N GLU A 37 17.39 -15.01 -22.01
CA GLU A 37 17.60 -15.99 -23.08
C GLU A 37 19.07 -16.35 -23.32
N SER A 38 20.00 -15.47 -22.94
CA SER A 38 21.46 -15.68 -23.07
C SER A 38 22.08 -16.34 -21.83
N GLY A 39 21.30 -16.53 -20.76
CA GLY A 39 21.77 -17.01 -19.47
C GLY A 39 22.33 -15.92 -18.55
N GLN A 40 22.24 -14.65 -18.93
CA GLN A 40 22.67 -13.53 -18.10
C GLN A 40 21.62 -13.26 -17.02
N LEU A 41 22.06 -13.06 -15.77
CA LEU A 41 21.17 -12.66 -14.69
C LEU A 41 20.68 -11.22 -14.90
N ILE A 42 19.36 -11.07 -14.90
CA ILE A 42 18.65 -9.80 -14.97
C ILE A 42 17.67 -9.71 -13.80
N HIS A 43 17.30 -8.48 -13.43
CA HIS A 43 16.25 -8.28 -12.43
C HIS A 43 14.91 -8.77 -13.00
N ASN A 44 14.19 -9.57 -12.22
CA ASN A 44 12.92 -10.16 -12.61
C ASN A 44 11.84 -9.07 -12.69
N PRO A 45 11.21 -8.84 -13.87
CA PRO A 45 10.16 -7.85 -14.01
C PRO A 45 8.85 -8.23 -13.29
N ASP A 46 8.73 -9.49 -12.86
CA ASP A 46 7.57 -10.02 -12.15
C ASP A 46 7.84 -10.17 -10.64
N TYR A 47 9.01 -9.73 -10.12
CA TYR A 47 9.31 -9.78 -8.69
C TYR A 47 8.41 -8.83 -7.89
N LEU A 48 7.78 -9.35 -6.84
CA LEU A 48 6.81 -8.62 -6.02
C LEU A 48 7.34 -8.28 -4.63
N LEU A 49 8.66 -8.28 -4.42
CA LEU A 49 9.29 -7.92 -3.13
C LEU A 49 8.81 -8.76 -1.95
N PHE A 50 8.51 -10.03 -2.21
CA PHE A 50 8.01 -10.96 -1.20
C PHE A 50 8.80 -12.26 -1.31
N ASP A 51 9.43 -12.67 -0.22
CA ASP A 51 10.49 -13.68 -0.25
C ASP A 51 9.99 -15.09 -0.59
N ASP A 52 8.77 -15.45 -0.17
CA ASP A 52 8.21 -16.78 -0.42
C ASP A 52 6.68 -16.79 -0.40
N ILE A 53 6.09 -17.85 -0.93
CA ILE A 53 4.66 -18.11 -0.85
C ILE A 53 4.32 -18.56 0.56
N ILE A 54 3.25 -17.98 1.08
CA ILE A 54 2.75 -18.24 2.42
C ILE A 54 1.38 -18.92 2.37
N SER A 55 0.95 -19.49 3.50
CA SER A 55 -0.45 -19.84 3.71
C SER A 55 -1.22 -18.59 4.14
N PRO A 56 -2.17 -18.06 3.33
CA PRO A 56 -2.88 -16.83 3.68
C PRO A 56 -3.67 -16.97 4.99
N SER A 57 -4.31 -18.13 5.21
CA SER A 57 -5.05 -18.39 6.46
C SER A 57 -4.13 -18.49 7.68
N GLY A 58 -2.94 -19.08 7.52
CA GLY A 58 -1.96 -19.18 8.59
C GLY A 58 -1.43 -17.80 8.99
N MET A 59 -1.02 -17.00 8.00
CA MET A 59 -0.51 -15.65 8.24
C MET A 59 -1.59 -14.72 8.78
N ALA A 60 -2.84 -14.82 8.30
CA ALA A 60 -3.96 -14.06 8.85
C ALA A 60 -4.21 -14.41 10.32
N ALA A 61 -4.10 -15.70 10.70
CA ALA A 61 -4.25 -16.10 12.10
C ALA A 61 -3.16 -15.50 12.99
N GLU A 62 -1.90 -15.52 12.55
CA GLU A 62 -0.78 -14.88 13.27
C GLU A 62 -0.93 -13.36 13.34
N HIS A 63 -1.37 -12.73 12.25
CA HIS A 63 -1.63 -11.29 12.23
C HIS A 63 -2.79 -10.89 13.15
N ASN A 64 -3.82 -11.72 13.29
CA ASN A 64 -4.89 -11.49 14.25
C ASN A 64 -4.38 -11.53 15.70
N GLU A 65 -3.37 -12.36 16.00
CA GLU A 65 -2.72 -12.32 17.33
C GLU A 65 -1.95 -11.01 17.56
N LEU A 66 -1.26 -10.49 16.54
CA LEU A 66 -0.66 -9.16 16.59
C LEU A 66 -1.72 -8.06 16.82
N GLU A 67 -2.82 -8.11 16.09
CA GLU A 67 -3.95 -7.19 16.24
C GLU A 67 -4.52 -7.23 17.67
N ASN A 68 -4.67 -8.41 18.25
CA ASN A 68 -5.14 -8.58 19.64
C ASN A 68 -4.21 -7.88 20.63
N VAL A 69 -2.88 -8.04 20.45
CA VAL A 69 -1.88 -7.36 21.29
C VAL A 69 -1.98 -5.85 21.13
N LEU A 70 -2.00 -5.34 19.90
CA LEU A 70 -2.10 -3.89 19.63
C LEU A 70 -3.38 -3.30 20.23
N THR A 71 -4.52 -3.98 20.02
CA THR A 71 -5.84 -3.60 20.54
C THR A 71 -5.89 -3.54 22.05
N ALA A 72 -5.10 -4.35 22.76
CA ALA A 72 -5.00 -4.27 24.21
C ALA A 72 -4.37 -2.94 24.69
N PHE A 73 -3.56 -2.27 23.85
CA PHE A 73 -2.92 -0.98 24.15
C PHE A 73 -3.69 0.21 23.59
N THR A 74 -4.18 0.14 22.35
CA THR A 74 -4.86 1.23 21.64
C THR A 74 -6.37 1.29 21.94
N GLY A 75 -6.98 0.14 22.21
CA GLY A 75 -8.42 -0.04 22.27
C GLY A 75 -9.05 -0.33 20.89
N LYS A 76 -10.22 -0.97 20.90
CA LYS A 76 -10.88 -1.46 19.68
C LYS A 76 -11.19 -0.36 18.67
N ASP A 77 -11.58 0.84 19.12
CA ASP A 77 -11.96 1.95 18.25
C ASP A 77 -10.74 2.68 17.62
N HIS A 78 -9.53 2.18 17.87
CA HIS A 78 -8.25 2.80 17.55
C HIS A 78 -7.23 1.84 16.92
N THR A 79 -7.57 0.56 16.78
CA THR A 79 -6.86 -0.38 15.92
C THR A 79 -7.62 -0.48 14.62
N TYR A 80 -7.06 0.08 13.56
CA TYR A 80 -7.72 0.17 12.27
C TYR A 80 -7.17 -0.88 11.30
N GLN A 81 -8.07 -1.56 10.60
CA GLN A 81 -7.74 -2.35 9.42
C GLN A 81 -7.79 -1.45 8.18
N PHE A 82 -6.73 -1.48 7.38
CA PHE A 82 -6.66 -0.73 6.13
C PHE A 82 -7.80 -1.10 5.19
N ASN A 83 -8.12 -2.39 5.08
CA ASN A 83 -9.22 -2.86 4.23
C ASN A 83 -10.58 -2.26 4.65
N ASP A 84 -10.86 -2.18 5.95
CA ASP A 84 -12.13 -1.63 6.43
C ASP A 84 -12.24 -0.13 6.07
N ILE A 85 -11.17 0.62 6.30
CA ILE A 85 -11.07 2.04 5.95
C ILE A 85 -11.17 2.24 4.43
N LEU A 86 -10.55 1.37 3.63
CA LEU A 86 -10.66 1.40 2.18
C LEU A 86 -12.10 1.18 1.74
N VAL A 87 -12.79 0.18 2.28
CA VAL A 87 -14.21 -0.09 2.00
C VAL A 87 -15.08 1.12 2.35
N ASP A 88 -14.83 1.79 3.47
CA ASP A 88 -15.55 3.00 3.87
C ASP A 88 -15.41 4.15 2.86
N THR A 89 -14.31 4.20 2.10
CA THR A 89 -14.10 5.19 1.03
C THR A 89 -14.71 4.82 -0.32
N LEU A 90 -15.27 3.62 -0.48
CA LEU A 90 -15.73 3.07 -1.76
C LEU A 90 -17.25 3.01 -1.90
N GLN A 91 -17.96 3.81 -1.12
CA GLN A 91 -19.42 3.73 -1.02
C GLN A 91 -20.15 4.29 -2.25
N THR A 92 -19.49 5.13 -3.06
CA THR A 92 -20.09 5.71 -4.27
C THR A 92 -19.42 5.21 -5.55
N PRO A 93 -20.18 5.09 -6.66
CA PRO A 93 -19.60 4.74 -7.97
C PRO A 93 -18.51 5.73 -8.43
N ALA A 94 -18.62 7.00 -8.06
CA ALA A 94 -17.63 8.02 -8.40
C ALA A 94 -16.26 7.74 -7.74
N GLN A 95 -16.26 7.38 -6.45
CA GLN A 95 -15.04 7.00 -5.73
C GLN A 95 -14.40 5.74 -6.31
N ARG A 96 -15.21 4.72 -6.62
CA ARG A 96 -14.74 3.49 -7.28
C ARG A 96 -14.14 3.80 -8.66
N GLN A 97 -14.81 4.63 -9.45
CA GLN A 97 -14.34 5.04 -10.77
C GLN A 97 -13.00 5.77 -10.70
N GLU A 98 -12.88 6.75 -9.79
CA GLU A 98 -11.64 7.50 -9.59
C GLU A 98 -10.46 6.57 -9.26
N LEU A 99 -10.64 5.70 -8.25
CA LEU A 99 -9.57 4.81 -7.81
C LEU A 99 -9.23 3.74 -8.84
N TYR A 100 -10.24 3.15 -9.48
CA TYR A 100 -10.03 2.17 -10.54
C TYR A 100 -9.28 2.79 -11.72
N SER A 101 -9.66 3.99 -12.16
CA SER A 101 -8.98 4.69 -13.26
C SER A 101 -7.52 4.97 -12.94
N ALA A 102 -7.21 5.41 -11.71
CA ALA A 102 -5.83 5.62 -11.27
C ALA A 102 -5.02 4.31 -11.27
N CYS A 103 -5.58 3.24 -10.70
CA CYS A 103 -4.93 1.92 -10.66
C CYS A 103 -4.74 1.31 -12.05
N SER A 104 -5.74 1.42 -12.92
CA SER A 104 -5.72 0.87 -14.29
C SER A 104 -4.69 1.62 -15.15
N THR A 105 -4.63 2.95 -15.04
CA THR A 105 -3.62 3.77 -15.72
C THR A 105 -2.21 3.42 -15.25
N LEU A 106 -2.03 3.18 -13.95
CA LEU A 106 -0.75 2.74 -13.40
C LEU A 106 -0.36 1.35 -13.93
N ASP A 107 -1.27 0.37 -13.90
CA ASP A 107 -1.01 -1.00 -14.37
C ASP A 107 -0.69 -1.02 -15.88
N GLN A 108 -1.38 -0.21 -16.68
CA GLN A 108 -1.09 -0.02 -18.10
C GLN A 108 0.31 0.60 -18.30
N LYS A 109 0.65 1.65 -17.56
CA LYS A 109 1.97 2.30 -17.65
C LYS A 109 3.11 1.37 -17.27
N LEU A 110 2.96 0.58 -16.22
CA LEU A 110 4.01 -0.27 -15.69
C LEU A 110 4.17 -1.58 -16.47
N TYR A 111 3.06 -2.14 -16.96
CA TYR A 111 3.05 -3.52 -17.46
C TYR A 111 2.42 -3.68 -18.85
N GLY A 112 1.94 -2.61 -19.48
CA GLY A 112 1.28 -2.67 -20.78
C GLY A 112 -0.04 -3.45 -20.75
N MET A 113 -0.67 -3.59 -19.58
CA MET A 113 -1.90 -4.34 -19.42
C MET A 113 -3.07 -3.56 -20.00
N GLU A 114 -3.80 -4.17 -20.94
CA GLU A 114 -5.08 -3.65 -21.42
C GLU A 114 -6.19 -4.42 -20.70
N ASN A 115 -7.00 -3.70 -19.91
CA ASN A 115 -8.07 -4.32 -19.14
C ASN A 115 -9.11 -4.92 -20.10
N SER A 116 -9.11 -6.25 -20.23
CA SER A 116 -10.07 -7.00 -21.05
C SER A 116 -11.42 -7.19 -20.36
N VAL A 117 -11.48 -6.92 -19.05
CA VAL A 117 -12.69 -7.05 -18.23
C VAL A 117 -13.56 -5.81 -18.42
N ASP A 118 -14.87 -6.02 -18.53
CA ASP A 118 -15.84 -4.93 -18.57
C ASP A 118 -15.70 -4.05 -17.32
N THR A 119 -15.31 -2.79 -17.54
CA THR A 119 -15.11 -1.82 -16.46
C THR A 119 -16.41 -1.58 -15.69
N GLN A 120 -17.56 -1.58 -16.36
CA GLN A 120 -18.84 -1.37 -15.67
C GLN A 120 -19.13 -2.50 -14.69
N LYS A 121 -18.85 -3.75 -15.09
CA LYS A 121 -18.97 -4.93 -14.23
C LYS A 121 -18.13 -4.79 -12.95
N ILE A 122 -16.94 -4.21 -13.03
CA ILE A 122 -16.08 -3.98 -11.86
C ILE A 122 -16.66 -2.89 -10.96
N LEU A 123 -17.12 -1.78 -11.54
CA LEU A 123 -17.63 -0.62 -10.77
C LEU A 123 -18.96 -0.90 -10.06
N ASP A 124 -19.75 -1.83 -10.62
CA ASP A 124 -21.03 -2.28 -10.06
C ASP A 124 -20.86 -3.26 -8.88
N LEU A 125 -19.64 -3.74 -8.60
CA LEU A 125 -19.37 -4.55 -7.42
C LEU A 125 -19.67 -3.78 -6.13
N GLU A 126 -20.14 -4.50 -5.11
CA GLU A 126 -20.24 -3.96 -3.76
C GLU A 126 -18.87 -3.57 -3.22
N ALA A 127 -18.81 -2.57 -2.33
CA ALA A 127 -17.54 -2.00 -1.87
C ALA A 127 -16.52 -3.04 -1.34
N PRO A 128 -16.91 -4.08 -0.56
CA PRO A 128 -15.98 -5.13 -0.13
C PRO A 128 -15.42 -5.95 -1.30
N ASP A 129 -16.24 -6.31 -2.28
CA ASP A 129 -15.81 -7.09 -3.44
C ASP A 129 -14.91 -6.25 -4.35
N PHE A 130 -15.24 -4.97 -4.54
CA PHE A 130 -14.40 -4.03 -5.28
C PHE A 130 -13.03 -3.83 -4.59
N ALA A 131 -13.00 -3.68 -3.26
CA ALA A 131 -11.76 -3.63 -2.49
C ALA A 131 -10.94 -4.91 -2.68
N ALA A 132 -11.58 -6.08 -2.58
CA ALA A 132 -10.91 -7.36 -2.83
C ALA A 132 -10.29 -7.46 -4.24
N VAL A 133 -10.94 -6.88 -5.27
CA VAL A 133 -10.37 -6.80 -6.63
C VAL A 133 -9.13 -5.91 -6.67
N LEU A 134 -9.14 -4.74 -6.01
CA LEU A 134 -7.99 -3.84 -5.94
C LEU A 134 -6.77 -4.49 -5.26
N LEU A 135 -7.01 -5.27 -4.21
CA LEU A 135 -5.97 -5.97 -3.46
C LEU A 135 -5.44 -7.19 -4.22
N SER A 136 -6.32 -8.06 -4.67
CA SER A 136 -5.95 -9.34 -5.30
C SER A 136 -5.61 -9.24 -6.78
N GLY A 137 -6.10 -8.21 -7.46
CA GLY A 137 -6.03 -8.11 -8.91
C GLY A 137 -7.02 -9.02 -9.65
N ARG A 138 -7.96 -9.66 -8.95
CA ARG A 138 -8.83 -10.71 -9.51
C ARG A 138 -10.30 -10.49 -9.15
N ILE A 139 -11.18 -10.79 -10.09
CA ILE A 139 -12.58 -11.13 -9.79
C ILE A 139 -12.64 -12.65 -9.67
N THR A 140 -13.25 -13.17 -8.61
CA THR A 140 -13.32 -14.62 -8.35
C THR A 140 -14.69 -15.23 -8.62
N ASN A 141 -15.74 -14.39 -8.60
CA ASN A 141 -17.13 -14.81 -8.76
C ASN A 141 -17.79 -14.06 -9.92
N PRO A 142 -18.51 -14.74 -10.84
CA PRO A 142 -18.71 -16.19 -10.91
C PRO A 142 -17.54 -16.96 -11.55
N ILE A 143 -16.61 -16.27 -12.22
CA ILE A 143 -15.47 -16.86 -12.93
C ILE A 143 -14.23 -16.05 -12.57
N LEU A 144 -13.08 -16.72 -12.48
CA LEU A 144 -11.79 -16.08 -12.26
C LEU A 144 -11.41 -15.21 -13.47
N GLU A 145 -11.30 -13.90 -13.25
CA GLU A 145 -10.86 -12.92 -14.25
C GLU A 145 -9.72 -12.06 -13.70
N THR A 146 -8.74 -11.75 -14.56
CA THR A 146 -7.59 -10.89 -14.23
C THR A 146 -7.95 -9.43 -14.50
N VAL A 147 -7.93 -8.59 -13.46
CA VAL A 147 -8.22 -7.14 -13.55
C VAL A 147 -6.96 -6.29 -13.46
N PHE A 148 -5.97 -6.73 -12.70
CA PHE A 148 -4.65 -6.10 -12.62
C PHE A 148 -3.57 -7.17 -12.75
N LYS A 149 -2.40 -6.85 -13.30
CA LYS A 149 -1.35 -7.85 -13.53
C LYS A 149 -0.99 -8.62 -12.24
N TRP A 150 -0.71 -7.87 -11.16
CA TRP A 150 -0.21 -8.43 -9.89
C TRP A 150 -1.11 -8.13 -8.69
N PRO A 151 -1.12 -9.00 -7.65
CA PRO A 151 -1.71 -8.70 -6.34
C PRO A 151 -0.84 -7.73 -5.52
N LEU A 152 -1.31 -7.33 -4.33
CA LEU A 152 -0.60 -6.45 -3.38
C LEU A 152 -0.16 -7.20 -2.11
N PRO A 153 0.83 -8.12 -2.17
CA PRO A 153 1.25 -8.88 -1.00
C PRO A 153 1.96 -8.01 0.06
N ASN A 154 2.48 -6.83 -0.32
CA ASN A 154 3.24 -5.94 0.57
C ASN A 154 2.38 -5.00 1.42
N LEU A 155 1.06 -4.97 1.20
CA LEU A 155 0.18 -4.06 1.95
C LEU A 155 0.14 -4.39 3.45
N ILE A 156 0.52 -5.62 3.82
CA ILE A 156 0.76 -6.03 5.22
C ILE A 156 1.81 -5.15 5.92
N PHE A 157 2.70 -4.50 5.15
CA PHE A 157 3.71 -3.56 5.62
C PHE A 157 3.20 -2.11 5.49
N THR A 158 2.16 -1.78 6.25
CA THR A 158 1.52 -0.45 6.26
C THR A 158 2.48 0.69 6.65
N ARG A 159 3.65 0.38 7.22
CA ARG A 159 4.71 1.35 7.53
C ARG A 159 5.20 2.12 6.31
N ASP A 160 5.15 1.52 5.12
CA ASP A 160 5.81 2.08 3.95
C ASP A 160 4.90 2.95 3.08
N ILE A 161 3.57 2.79 3.17
CA ILE A 161 2.57 3.44 2.30
C ILE A 161 2.21 4.87 2.76
N ALA A 162 2.54 5.24 4.00
CA ALA A 162 2.47 6.60 4.50
C ALA A 162 3.31 6.77 5.76
N VAL A 163 3.76 8.00 6.02
CA VAL A 163 4.42 8.39 7.26
C VAL A 163 3.58 9.46 7.94
N THR A 164 3.26 9.23 9.21
CA THR A 164 2.68 10.28 10.06
C THR A 164 3.81 10.95 10.84
N LEU A 165 3.95 12.26 10.70
CA LEU A 165 4.89 13.06 11.49
C LEU A 165 4.16 14.28 12.04
N ASN A 166 4.13 14.43 13.36
CA ASN A 166 3.33 15.48 13.98
C ASN A 166 1.90 15.47 13.37
N ASN A 167 1.36 16.60 12.93
CA ASN A 167 0.05 16.65 12.26
C ASN A 167 0.13 16.53 10.72
N ALA A 168 1.27 16.10 10.17
CA ALA A 168 1.47 15.84 8.76
C ALA A 168 1.30 14.36 8.42
N LEU A 169 0.71 14.09 7.26
CA LEU A 169 0.65 12.77 6.65
C LEU A 169 1.39 12.83 5.31
N ILE A 170 2.58 12.23 5.26
CA ILE A 170 3.35 12.10 4.03
C ILE A 170 2.86 10.84 3.32
N LEU A 171 2.19 11.00 2.19
CA LEU A 171 1.80 9.91 1.30
C LEU A 171 3.02 9.59 0.44
N THR A 172 3.58 8.40 0.68
CA THR A 172 4.86 7.95 0.12
C THR A 172 4.71 7.47 -1.33
N TRP A 173 5.85 7.27 -2.00
CA TRP A 173 5.88 6.72 -3.36
C TRP A 173 7.09 5.82 -3.56
N GLY A 174 6.82 4.54 -3.83
CA GLY A 174 7.81 3.46 -3.81
C GLY A 174 8.59 3.41 -5.10
N ARG A 175 9.88 3.07 -4.96
CA ARG A 175 10.80 2.90 -6.09
C ARG A 175 10.38 1.76 -6.99
N TRP A 176 9.94 0.67 -6.38
CA TRP A 176 9.61 -0.56 -7.09
C TRP A 176 8.14 -0.58 -7.52
N PRO A 177 7.85 -0.89 -8.80
CA PRO A 177 6.48 -0.97 -9.35
C PRO A 177 5.49 -1.78 -8.51
N ALA A 178 5.95 -2.84 -7.85
CA ALA A 178 5.15 -3.73 -7.02
C ALA A 178 4.42 -3.02 -5.86
N ARG A 179 4.89 -1.83 -5.44
CA ARG A 179 4.35 -1.07 -4.30
C ARG A 179 3.55 0.16 -4.69
N GLN A 180 3.57 0.56 -5.95
CA GLN A 180 2.97 1.86 -6.34
C GLN A 180 1.44 1.84 -6.24
N ARG A 181 0.80 0.68 -6.46
CA ARG A 181 -0.66 0.58 -6.35
C ARG A 181 -1.15 0.68 -4.90
N GLU A 182 -0.48 0.05 -3.93
CA GLU A 182 -0.85 0.21 -2.49
C GLU A 182 -0.77 1.67 -2.03
N MET A 183 0.20 2.44 -2.55
CA MET A 183 0.31 3.88 -2.26
C MET A 183 -0.80 4.70 -2.92
N LEU A 184 -1.29 4.31 -4.11
CA LEU A 184 -2.51 4.91 -4.67
C LEU A 184 -3.74 4.62 -3.80
N LEU A 185 -3.86 3.40 -3.25
CA LEU A 185 -4.94 3.06 -2.32
C LEU A 185 -4.85 3.94 -1.06
N MET A 186 -3.65 4.08 -0.46
CA MET A 186 -3.45 4.91 0.72
C MET A 186 -3.75 6.39 0.45
N LYS A 187 -3.33 6.93 -0.70
CA LYS A 187 -3.67 8.29 -1.13
C LYS A 187 -5.18 8.50 -1.22
N HIS A 188 -5.91 7.57 -1.83
CA HIS A 188 -7.36 7.65 -1.91
C HIS A 188 -8.01 7.60 -0.52
N VAL A 189 -7.57 6.65 0.31
CA VAL A 189 -8.01 6.53 1.70
C VAL A 189 -7.78 7.84 2.47
N ALA A 190 -6.60 8.45 2.36
CA ALA A 190 -6.28 9.70 3.04
C ALA A 190 -7.18 10.86 2.59
N HIS A 191 -7.49 10.96 1.29
CA HIS A 191 -8.33 12.03 0.76
C HIS A 191 -9.81 11.92 1.16
N HIS A 192 -10.34 10.69 1.27
CA HIS A 192 -11.78 10.49 1.43
C HIS A 192 -12.20 10.04 2.83
N HIS A 193 -11.32 9.43 3.61
CA HIS A 193 -11.70 8.88 4.92
C HIS A 193 -11.60 9.94 6.04
N PRO A 194 -12.63 10.11 6.89
CA PRO A 194 -12.64 11.12 7.96
C PRO A 194 -11.47 11.01 8.94
N LEU A 195 -10.90 9.82 9.14
CA LEU A 195 -9.73 9.58 9.99
C LEU A 195 -8.54 10.50 9.64
N PHE A 196 -8.38 10.81 8.36
CA PHE A 196 -7.24 11.59 7.86
C PHE A 196 -7.57 13.07 7.60
N SER A 197 -8.81 13.50 7.83
CA SER A 197 -9.31 14.84 7.50
C SER A 197 -8.59 15.99 8.24
N SER A 198 -8.05 15.72 9.43
CA SER A 198 -7.33 16.72 10.23
C SER A 198 -5.84 16.85 9.88
N PHE A 199 -5.29 15.92 9.07
CA PHE A 199 -3.87 15.94 8.73
C PHE A 199 -3.59 16.89 7.58
N THR A 200 -2.44 17.55 7.64
CA THR A 200 -1.87 18.20 6.46
C THR A 200 -1.25 17.11 5.59
N GLN A 201 -1.82 16.88 4.42
CA GLN A 201 -1.40 15.79 3.54
C GLN A 201 -0.36 16.27 2.54
N PHE A 202 0.73 15.51 2.44
CA PHE A 202 1.83 15.75 1.51
C PHE A 202 1.93 14.57 0.56
N ASP A 203 1.35 14.73 -0.63
CA ASP A 203 1.46 13.76 -1.70
C ASP A 203 2.82 13.86 -2.38
N PHE A 204 3.75 12.99 -1.94
CA PHE A 204 5.13 13.03 -2.40
C PHE A 204 5.23 12.82 -3.92
N HIS A 205 4.44 11.89 -4.49
CA HIS A 205 4.51 11.61 -5.93
C HIS A 205 4.01 12.80 -6.76
N THR A 206 2.96 13.48 -6.30
CA THR A 206 2.45 14.67 -7.02
C THR A 206 3.45 15.83 -6.98
N ILE A 207 4.17 16.01 -5.86
CA ILE A 207 5.15 17.09 -5.69
C ILE A 207 6.47 16.77 -6.38
N CYS A 208 6.89 15.50 -6.35
CA CYS A 208 8.19 15.02 -6.82
C CYS A 208 8.01 13.75 -7.68
N PRO A 209 7.50 13.87 -8.92
CA PRO A 209 7.09 12.73 -9.74
C PRO A 209 8.24 11.79 -10.15
N ASP A 210 9.47 12.30 -10.16
CA ASP A 210 10.68 11.57 -10.54
C ASP A 210 11.46 11.01 -9.34
N LEU A 211 10.97 11.21 -8.12
CA LEU A 211 11.61 10.77 -6.89
C LEU A 211 10.79 9.69 -6.19
N PHE A 212 11.45 8.99 -5.26
CA PHE A 212 10.86 7.91 -4.48
C PHE A 212 11.16 8.11 -3.00
N LEU A 213 10.17 7.81 -2.18
CA LEU A 213 10.24 7.95 -0.73
C LEU A 213 9.38 6.85 -0.13
N GLU A 214 9.95 5.97 0.69
CA GLU A 214 9.26 4.93 1.44
C GLU A 214 9.36 5.16 2.96
N GLY A 215 8.32 4.78 3.69
CA GLY A 215 8.18 5.10 5.11
C GLY A 215 9.06 4.28 6.05
N GLY A 216 9.53 3.09 5.66
CA GLY A 216 10.35 2.21 6.49
C GLY A 216 11.70 2.80 6.94
N ASP A 217 12.19 3.83 6.27
CA ASP A 217 13.45 4.51 6.62
C ASP A 217 13.24 5.72 7.55
N PHE A 218 12.00 6.03 7.95
CA PHE A 218 11.68 7.14 8.86
C PHE A 218 11.68 6.67 10.31
N ILE A 219 12.41 7.38 11.17
CA ILE A 219 12.41 7.18 12.62
C ILE A 219 12.18 8.53 13.30
N VAL A 220 11.01 8.70 13.91
CA VAL A 220 10.66 9.89 14.69
C VAL A 220 11.25 9.74 16.09
N LEU A 221 12.37 10.41 16.36
CA LEU A 221 13.03 10.28 17.66
C LEU A 221 12.26 11.07 18.73
N ASP A 222 12.00 12.34 18.43
CA ASP A 222 11.27 13.29 19.27
C ASP A 222 10.59 14.38 18.40
N GLU A 223 9.98 15.39 19.04
CA GLU A 223 9.23 16.47 18.37
C GLU A 223 10.10 17.32 17.40
N GLU A 224 11.42 17.32 17.57
CA GLU A 224 12.35 18.18 16.82
C GLU A 224 13.35 17.36 15.99
N THR A 225 13.41 16.04 16.18
CA THR A 225 14.42 15.18 15.58
C THR A 225 13.80 14.03 14.78
N LEU A 226 13.98 14.10 13.46
CA LEU A 226 13.64 13.04 12.51
C LEU A 226 14.92 12.44 11.93
N LEU A 227 15.03 11.11 11.96
CA LEU A 227 16.09 10.38 11.26
C LEU A 227 15.49 9.74 10.02
N ILE A 228 16.16 9.92 8.87
CA ILE A 228 15.76 9.29 7.60
C ILE A 228 16.95 8.56 7.02
N GLY A 229 16.79 7.26 6.77
CA GLY A 229 17.78 6.43 6.10
C GLY A 229 18.01 6.87 4.65
N LEU A 230 19.28 7.05 4.27
CA LEU A 230 19.68 7.15 2.87
C LEU A 230 19.93 5.72 2.36
N SER A 231 19.05 5.25 1.48
CA SER A 231 18.98 3.84 1.08
C SER A 231 18.76 3.69 -0.43
N GLU A 232 18.58 2.45 -0.88
CA GLU A 232 18.14 2.16 -2.25
C GLU A 232 16.72 2.70 -2.52
N ARG A 233 15.90 2.84 -1.48
CA ARG A 233 14.50 3.30 -1.52
C ARG A 233 14.40 4.81 -1.39
N ASN A 234 15.27 5.41 -0.57
CA ASN A 234 15.25 6.84 -0.25
C ASN A 234 16.56 7.52 -0.66
N SER A 235 16.52 8.27 -1.76
CA SER A 235 17.67 9.05 -2.22
C SER A 235 17.84 10.35 -1.42
N LYS A 236 19.05 10.90 -1.40
CA LYS A 236 19.33 12.22 -0.81
C LYS A 236 18.38 13.31 -1.33
N ALA A 237 18.11 13.33 -2.64
CA ALA A 237 17.20 14.31 -3.24
C ALA A 237 15.75 14.16 -2.72
N SER A 238 15.31 12.93 -2.45
CA SER A 238 13.97 12.65 -1.92
C SER A 238 13.84 13.10 -0.47
N ILE A 239 14.90 12.93 0.33
CA ILE A 239 14.99 13.43 1.69
C ILE A 239 14.99 14.97 1.70
N GLU A 240 15.80 15.60 0.84
CA GLU A 240 15.86 17.06 0.73
C GLU A 240 14.51 17.67 0.30
N ALA A 241 13.74 16.96 -0.53
CA ALA A 241 12.44 17.42 -1.02
C ALA A 241 11.37 17.56 0.07
N ILE A 242 11.48 16.81 1.18
CA ILE A 242 10.53 16.91 2.30
C ILE A 242 11.01 17.84 3.41
N LEU A 243 12.23 18.36 3.37
CA LEU A 243 12.73 19.29 4.39
C LEU A 243 11.86 20.55 4.57
N PRO A 244 11.29 21.16 3.51
CA PRO A 244 10.42 22.32 3.66
C PRO A 244 9.09 22.03 4.39
N LEU A 245 8.80 20.75 4.69
CA LEU A 245 7.61 20.33 5.43
C LEU A 245 7.78 20.44 6.96
N PHE A 246 9.01 20.67 7.43
CA PHE A 246 9.39 20.73 8.84
C PHE A 246 9.70 22.16 9.30
#